data_AF-A0A1K1P3J7-F1
#
_entry.id   AF-A0A1K1P3J7-F1
#
_cell.length_a   1.000
_cell.length_b   1.000
_cell.length_c   1.000
_cell.angle_alpha   90.00
_cell.angle_beta   90.00
_cell.angle_gamma   90.00
#
_symmetry.space_group_name_H-M   'P 1'
#
loop_
_entity.id
_entity.type
_entity.pdbx_description
1 polymer ?
#
loop_
_entity_poly.entity_id
_entity_poly.type
_entity_poly.pdbx_seq_one_letter_code
_entity_poly.pdbx_strand_id
1 'polypeptide(L)'
;MIVLTSLVILAAGFCLVFALVGAVLKLAFGIIGGVFSLLGSILGAVIGGVVMLLVAPVVMVALLPILIPVGLLALLVWAIARANRKPDVVVMPR
;
A
#
# COMPACT_ATOMS: atom_id res chain seq x y z
N MET A 1 -41.67 -2.04 47.10
CA MET A 1 -41.43 -1.69 45.68
C MET A 1 -40.31 -0.66 45.53
N ILE A 2 -40.35 0.46 46.26
CA ILE A 2 -39.34 1.54 46.23
C ILE A 2 -37.88 1.06 46.39
N VAL A 3 -37.60 0.16 47.34
CA VAL A 3 -36.24 -0.38 47.57
C VAL A 3 -35.72 -1.15 46.36
N LEU A 4 -36.61 -1.86 45.66
CA LEU A 4 -36.25 -2.67 44.52
C LEU A 4 -36.04 -1.79 43.28
N THR A 5 -36.88 -0.78 43.08
CA THR A 5 -36.68 0.23 42.04
C THR A 5 -35.43 1.07 42.26
N SER A 6 -35.10 1.46 43.50
CA SER A 6 -33.88 2.22 43.79
C SER A 6 -32.61 1.41 43.53
N LEU A 7 -32.59 0.12 43.90
CA LEU A 7 -31.50 -0.80 43.58
C LEU A 7 -31.29 -0.95 42.06
N VAL A 8 -32.39 -1.09 41.30
CA VAL A 8 -32.32 -1.20 39.83
C VAL A 8 -31.79 0.09 39.20
N ILE A 9 -32.23 1.26 39.66
CA ILE A 9 -31.73 2.55 39.17
C ILE A 9 -30.24 2.72 39.47
N LEU A 10 -29.80 2.32 40.67
CA LEU A 10 -28.38 2.38 41.06
C LEU A 10 -27.54 1.45 40.18
N ALA A 11 -27.99 0.21 39.98
CA ALA A 11 -27.30 -0.76 39.13
C ALA A 11 -27.22 -0.31 37.66
N ALA A 12 -28.32 0.24 37.12
CA ALA A 12 -28.36 0.79 35.77
C ALA A 12 -27.43 2.01 35.63
N GLY A 13 -27.40 2.89 36.65
CA GLY A 13 -26.51 4.04 36.70
C GLY A 13 -25.03 3.64 36.70
N PHE A 14 -24.64 2.67 37.54
CA PHE A 14 -23.29 2.12 37.55
C PHE A 14 -22.93 1.48 36.21
N CYS A 15 -23.84 0.70 35.63
CA CYS A 15 -23.64 0.08 34.32
C CYS A 15 -23.36 1.14 33.23
N LEU A 16 -24.14 2.22 33.20
CA LEU A 16 -23.94 3.32 32.27
C LEU A 16 -22.59 4.02 32.47
N VAL A 17 -22.18 4.26 33.71
CA VAL A 17 -20.88 4.88 34.00
C VAL A 17 -19.74 3.99 33.50
N PHE A 18 -19.76 2.69 33.81
CA PHE A 18 -18.73 1.77 33.34
C PHE A 18 -18.76 1.59 31.81
N ALA A 19 -19.93 1.60 31.19
CA ALA A 19 -20.06 1.57 29.74
C ALA A 19 -19.47 2.82 29.08
N LEU A 20 -19.71 4.01 29.67
CA LEU A 20 -19.14 5.27 29.20
C LEU A 20 -17.61 5.28 29.34
N VAL A 21 -17.08 4.85 30.48
CA VAL A 21 -15.64 4.74 30.70
C VAL A 21 -15.01 3.77 29.70
N GLY A 22 -15.62 2.60 29.51
CA GLY A 22 -15.18 1.61 28.52
C GLY A 22 -15.20 2.17 27.09
N ALA A 23 -16.23 2.93 26.72
CA ALA A 23 -16.33 3.57 25.41
C ALA A 23 -15.23 4.62 25.20
N VAL A 24 -14.97 5.48 26.19
CA VAL A 24 -13.91 6.51 26.13
C VAL A 24 -12.54 5.85 26.02
N LEU A 25 -12.25 4.84 26.84
CA LEU A 25 -10.98 4.10 26.78
C LEU A 25 -10.81 3.43 25.42
N LYS A 26 -11.86 2.78 24.90
CA LYS A 26 -11.83 2.14 23.59
C LYS A 26 -11.58 3.14 22.47
N LEU A 27 -12.19 4.32 22.54
CA LEU A 27 -11.96 5.39 21.57
C LEU A 27 -10.51 5.89 21.65
N ALA A 28 -9.99 6.16 22.85
CA ALA A 28 -8.62 6.61 23.05
C ALA A 28 -7.59 5.58 22.52
N PHE A 29 -7.70 4.32 22.93
CA PHE A 29 -6.81 3.26 22.44
C PHE A 29 -7.00 2.96 20.96
N GLY A 30 -8.22 3.09 20.44
CA GLY A 30 -8.50 2.97 19.00
C GLY A 30 -7.79 4.05 18.19
N ILE A 31 -7.81 5.30 18.65
CA ILE A 31 -7.09 6.41 18.01
C ILE A 31 -5.58 6.18 18.08
N ILE A 32 -5.06 5.86 19.26
CA ILE A 32 -3.62 5.61 19.47
C ILE A 32 -3.15 4.45 18.57
N GLY A 33 -3.83 3.31 18.64
CA GLY A 33 -3.52 2.14 17.81
C GLY A 33 -3.65 2.43 16.31
N GLY A 34 -4.64 3.22 15.90
CA GLY A 34 -4.81 3.68 14.53
C GLY A 34 -3.64 4.52 14.04
N VAL A 35 -3.16 5.47 14.85
CA VAL A 35 -2.00 6.31 14.53
C VAL A 35 -0.72 5.45 14.42
N PHE A 36 -0.48 4.55 15.36
CA PHE A 36 0.67 3.65 15.30
C PHE A 36 0.62 2.71 14.09
N SER A 37 -0.57 2.24 13.72
CA SER A 37 -0.77 1.43 12.51
C SER A 37 -0.45 2.23 11.25
N LEU A 38 -0.89 3.49 11.18
CA LEU A 38 -0.59 4.38 10.06
C LEU A 38 0.90 4.68 9.95
N LEU A 39 1.56 4.99 11.06
CA LEU A 39 3.01 5.19 11.09
C LEU A 39 3.76 3.92 10.72
N GLY A 40 3.35 2.78 11.26
CA GLY A 40 3.92 1.48 10.96
C GLY A 40 3.74 1.09 9.48
N SER A 41 2.61 1.41 8.86
CA SER A 41 2.37 1.14 7.44
C SER A 41 3.21 2.02 6.53
N ILE A 42 3.35 3.31 6.85
CA ILE A 42 4.20 4.24 6.10
C ILE A 42 5.67 3.81 6.20
N LEU A 43 6.16 3.57 7.42
CA LEU A 43 7.53 3.10 7.65
C LEU A 43 7.77 1.74 6.98
N GLY A 44 6.83 0.81 7.11
CA GLY A 44 6.87 -0.50 6.48
C GLY A 44 6.89 -0.42 4.96
N ALA A 45 6.12 0.49 4.35
CA ALA A 45 6.11 0.71 2.91
C ALA A 45 7.43 1.32 2.42
N VAL A 46 7.99 2.29 3.16
CA VAL A 46 9.30 2.89 2.82
C VAL A 46 10.40 1.85 2.93
N ILE A 47 10.51 1.15 4.06
CA ILE A 47 11.55 0.15 4.30
C ILE A 47 11.37 -1.02 3.32
N GLY A 48 10.16 -1.54 3.18
CA GLY A 48 9.84 -2.63 2.26
C GLY A 48 10.13 -2.25 0.81
N GLY A 49 9.83 -1.01 0.40
CA GLY A 49 10.16 -0.48 -0.91
C GLY A 49 11.67 -0.39 -1.16
N VAL A 50 12.44 0.12 -0.19
CA VAL A 50 13.91 0.16 -0.27
C VAL A 50 14.50 -1.24 -0.34
N VAL A 51 14.01 -2.17 0.47
CA VAL A 51 14.43 -3.59 0.42
C VAL A 51 14.08 -4.20 -0.93
N MET A 52 12.89 -3.92 -1.47
CA MET A 52 12.49 -4.37 -2.81
C MET A 52 13.42 -3.82 -3.90
N LEU A 53 13.84 -2.56 -3.81
CA LEU A 53 14.82 -1.99 -4.76
C LEU A 53 16.19 -2.68 -4.68
N LEU A 54 16.63 -3.03 -3.46
CA LEU A 54 17.89 -3.78 -3.27
C LEU A 54 17.79 -5.23 -3.80
N VAL A 55 16.63 -5.85 -3.66
CA VAL A 55 16.37 -7.23 -4.11
C VAL A 55 15.99 -7.29 -5.59
N ALA A 56 15.51 -6.19 -6.19
CA ALA A 56 15.15 -6.09 -7.60
C ALA A 56 16.21 -6.65 -8.57
N PRO A 57 17.53 -6.35 -8.46
CA PRO A 57 18.53 -6.94 -9.35
C PRO A 57 18.60 -8.46 -9.24
N VAL A 58 18.48 -9.01 -8.03
CA VAL A 58 18.46 -10.47 -7.81
C VAL A 58 17.24 -11.09 -8.48
N VAL A 59 16.08 -10.43 -8.37
CA VAL A 59 14.84 -10.87 -9.02
C VAL A 59 14.93 -10.76 -10.54
N MET A 60 15.55 -9.70 -11.08
CA MET A 60 15.79 -9.59 -12.52
C MET A 60 16.67 -10.71 -13.06
N VAL A 61 17.71 -11.10 -12.33
CA VAL A 61 18.56 -12.25 -12.69
C VAL A 61 17.78 -13.56 -12.59
N ALA A 62 16.89 -13.71 -11.61
CA ALA A 62 16.01 -14.88 -11.52
C ALA A 62 15.01 -14.95 -12.68
N LEU A 63 14.53 -13.80 -13.17
CA LEU A 63 13.60 -13.69 -14.29
C LEU A 63 14.27 -13.71 -15.67
N LEU A 64 15.60 -13.77 -15.73
CA LEU A 64 16.38 -13.77 -16.97
C LEU A 64 15.90 -14.81 -18.01
N PRO A 65 15.56 -16.07 -17.64
CA PRO A 65 15.06 -17.06 -18.60
C PRO A 65 13.80 -16.61 -19.34
N ILE A 66 12.96 -15.78 -18.71
CA ILE A 66 11.74 -15.23 -19.28
C ILE A 66 12.03 -13.91 -20.01
N LEU A 67 12.95 -13.08 -19.51
CA LEU A 67 13.32 -11.82 -20.15
C LEU A 67 14.08 -12.01 -21.47
N ILE A 68 14.91 -13.05 -21.59
CA ILE A 68 15.69 -13.34 -22.82
C ILE A 68 14.78 -13.47 -24.06
N PRO A 69 13.74 -14.33 -24.09
CA PRO A 69 12.90 -14.47 -25.27
C PRO A 69 12.13 -13.18 -25.61
N VAL A 70 11.63 -12.46 -24.60
CA VAL A 70 10.92 -11.19 -24.81
C VAL A 70 11.86 -10.10 -25.35
N GLY A 71 13.08 -10.00 -24.81
CA GLY A 71 14.10 -9.06 -25.26
C GLY A 71 14.55 -9.31 -26.70
N LEU A 72 14.67 -10.59 -27.09
CA LEU A 72 14.96 -10.99 -28.46
C LEU A 72 13.87 -10.55 -29.44
N LEU A 73 12.60 -10.75 -29.10
CA LEU A 73 11.48 -10.28 -29.91
C LEU A 73 11.47 -8.75 -30.03
N ALA A 74 11.69 -8.03 -28.93
CA ALA A 74 11.75 -6.57 -28.94
C ALA A 74 12.90 -6.06 -29.84
N LEU A 75 14.08 -6.67 -29.75
CA LEU A 75 15.22 -6.35 -30.60
C LEU A 75 14.93 -6.62 -32.09
N LEU A 76 14.28 -7.75 -32.39
CA LEU A 76 13.89 -8.09 -33.75
C LEU A 76 12.93 -7.05 -34.35
N VAL A 77 11.87 -6.70 -33.61
CA VAL A 77 10.91 -5.67 -34.03
C VAL A 77 11.59 -4.32 -34.23
N TRP A 78 12.47 -3.92 -33.30
CA TRP A 78 13.23 -2.68 -33.41
C TRP A 78 14.16 -2.68 -34.63
N ALA A 79 14.87 -3.76 -34.89
CA ALA A 79 15.76 -3.89 -36.04
C ALA A 79 14.99 -3.74 -37.36
N ILE A 80 13.82 -4.39 -37.47
CA ILE A 80 12.95 -4.28 -38.64
C ILE A 80 12.44 -2.84 -38.81
N ALA A 81 11.94 -2.22 -37.73
CA ALA A 81 11.43 -0.86 -37.77
C ALA A 81 12.52 0.15 -38.17
N ARG A 82 13.76 -0.05 -37.69
CA ARG A 82 14.89 0.81 -38.02
C ARG A 82 15.39 0.61 -39.45
N ALA A 83 15.43 -0.64 -39.94
CA ALA A 83 15.81 -0.92 -41.32
C ALA A 83 14.82 -0.34 -42.33
N ASN A 84 13.54 -0.23 -41.96
CA ASN A 84 12.49 0.35 -42.81
C ASN A 84 12.35 1.87 -42.70
N ARG A 85 13.15 2.55 -41.87
CA ARG A 85 13.17 4.02 -41.86
C ARG A 85 13.89 4.54 -43.11
N LYS A 86 13.11 5.05 -44.07
CA LYS A 86 13.65 5.81 -45.21
C LYS A 86 14.17 7.18 -44.73
N PRO A 87 15.30 7.68 -45.25
CA PRO A 87 15.75 9.03 -44.96
C PRO A 87 14.72 10.02 -45.50
N ASP A 88 14.25 10.91 -44.63
CA ASP A 88 13.31 11.97 -44.99
C ASP A 88 14.09 13.04 -45.76
N VAL A 89 14.02 12.97 -47.09
CA VAL A 89 14.74 13.91 -47.96
C VAL A 89 13.93 15.20 -48.00
N VAL A 90 14.26 16.13 -47.10
CA VAL A 90 13.68 17.48 -47.11
C VAL A 90 14.24 18.22 -48.33
N VAL A 91 13.47 18.22 -49.42
CA VAL A 91 13.81 19.02 -50.60
C VAL A 91 13.51 20.48 -50.27
N MET A 92 14.55 21.25 -49.98
CA MET A 92 14.45 22.70 -49.83
C MET A 92 14.14 23.33 -51.20
N PRO A 93 13.03 24.08 -51.35
CA PRO A 93 12.75 24.82 -52.56
C PRO A 93 13.79 25.92 -52.75
N ARG A 94 14.34 26.02 -53.97
CA ARG A 94 15.20 27.13 -54.41
C ARG A 94 14.38 28.36 -54.76
#